data_AF-A0A5C7PHN5-F1
#
_entry.id   AF-A0A5C7PHN5-F1
#
_cell.length_a   1.000
_cell.length_b   1.000
_cell.length_c   1.000
_cell.angle_alpha   90.00
_cell.angle_beta   90.00
_cell.angle_gamma   90.00
#
_symmetry.space_group_name_H-M   'P 1'
#
loop_
_entity.id
_entity.type
_entity.pdbx_description
1 polymer ?
#
loop_
_entity_poly.entity_id
_entity_poly.type
_entity_poly.pdbx_seq_one_letter_code
_entity_poly.pdbx_strand_id
1 'polypeptide(L)'
;MPIITLQQRIREVGRIRLGDKGPKGEPRKLTTFRLTSFDKRAIEAAAELYGGKCLPCTSRDLEGQFEVITSASEMPIMASALDPSQYMEMWSGGGCQRRCDGQTELLSGKPCMCDPEDVSCKVTTRLPVILPDLPGLGVWRLETHGWNAATELVQSFELLRSLSGRREMAEGLLAIEERKSKKDGKTNRFMVPVIRISHTPRALLAMQTAPSLPASSGALPGHETSSHVLKQPNPRGAVFVLLQEMSLPPYENGHKAMYYD
;
A
#
# COMPACT_ATOMS: atom_id res chain seq x y z
N MET A 1 3.93 -8.63 23.44
CA MET A 1 2.92 -7.69 23.96
C MET A 1 2.95 -6.44 23.09
N PRO A 2 1.90 -6.12 22.31
CA PRO A 2 1.90 -4.93 21.45
C PRO A 2 1.63 -3.65 22.26
N ILE A 3 2.17 -2.52 21.81
CA ILE A 3 1.83 -1.19 22.33
C ILE A 3 0.44 -0.83 21.78
N ILE A 4 -0.60 -0.90 22.61
CA ILE A 4 -2.00 -0.72 22.19
C ILE A 4 -2.25 0.71 21.64
N THR A 5 -1.51 1.70 22.11
CA THR A 5 -1.61 3.09 21.66
C THR A 5 -0.89 3.37 20.34
N LEU A 6 -0.12 2.41 19.80
CA LEU A 6 0.66 2.60 18.59
C LEU A 6 0.04 1.82 17.43
N GLN A 7 -0.48 2.55 16.45
CA GLN A 7 -0.91 1.95 15.20
C GLN A 7 0.33 1.50 14.39
N GLN A 8 0.45 0.20 14.18
CA GLN A 8 1.47 -0.38 13.31
C GLN A 8 1.18 0.00 11.85
N ARG A 9 2.23 0.28 11.09
CA ARG A 9 2.13 0.60 9.65
C ARG A 9 3.20 -0.12 8.86
N ILE A 10 2.84 -0.58 7.66
CA ILE A 10 3.83 -1.04 6.67
C ILE A 10 4.44 0.21 6.03
N ARG A 11 5.75 0.16 5.73
CA ARG A 11 6.45 1.25 5.05
C ARG A 11 5.84 1.51 3.67
N GLU A 12 5.56 2.77 3.35
CA GLU A 12 5.28 3.21 1.98
C GLU A 12 6.62 3.31 1.22
N VAL A 13 6.82 2.42 0.24
CA VAL A 13 8.01 2.45 -0.63
C VAL A 13 7.90 3.60 -1.62
N GLY A 14 6.72 3.81 -2.19
CA GLY A 14 6.49 4.87 -3.15
C GLY A 14 5.01 5.04 -3.49
N ARG A 15 4.74 5.90 -4.46
CA ARG A 15 3.38 6.21 -4.93
C ARG A 15 3.24 5.95 -6.41
N ILE A 16 2.07 5.44 -6.78
CA ILE A 16 1.63 5.24 -8.16
C ILE A 16 0.66 6.38 -8.50
N ARG A 17 1.00 7.15 -9.53
CA ARG A 17 0.25 8.33 -9.98
C ARG A 17 -0.20 8.15 -11.43
N LEU A 18 -1.38 8.67 -11.73
CA LEU A 18 -2.04 8.59 -13.05
C LEU A 18 -1.97 9.91 -13.83
N GLY A 19 -1.23 10.88 -13.29
CA GLY A 19 -1.15 12.22 -13.81
C GLY A 19 0.15 12.89 -13.43
N ASP A 20 0.40 14.00 -14.11
CA ASP A 20 1.60 14.81 -13.99
C ASP A 20 1.24 16.29 -13.98
N LYS A 21 2.21 17.15 -13.62
CA LYS A 21 2.11 18.60 -13.77
C LYS A 21 2.82 19.00 -15.05
N GLY A 22 2.15 19.73 -15.93
CA GLY A 22 2.77 20.34 -17.10
C GLY A 22 3.74 21.46 -16.71
N PRO A 23 4.44 22.07 -17.68
CA PRO A 23 5.47 23.08 -17.43
C PRO A 23 4.97 24.32 -16.67
N LYS A 24 3.68 24.65 -16.77
CA LYS A 24 3.05 25.78 -16.05
C LYS A 24 2.32 25.33 -14.79
N GLY A 25 2.52 24.09 -14.35
CA GLY A 25 1.83 23.49 -13.21
C GLY A 25 0.42 23.00 -13.52
N GLU A 26 0.00 23.01 -14.78
CA GLU A 26 -1.32 22.55 -15.19
C GLU A 26 -1.45 21.03 -15.02
N PRO A 27 -2.59 20.50 -14.55
CA PRO A 27 -2.80 19.06 -14.46
C PRO A 27 -2.77 18.40 -15.85
N ARG A 28 -1.89 17.43 -16.04
CA ARG A 28 -1.77 16.63 -17.25
C ARG A 28 -2.12 15.17 -16.95
N LYS A 29 -3.06 14.61 -17.73
CA LYS A 29 -3.41 13.19 -17.64
C LYS A 29 -2.33 12.36 -18.32
N LEU A 30 -1.97 11.23 -17.73
CA LEU A 30 -1.07 10.24 -18.34
C LEU A 30 -1.85 9.02 -18.81
N THR A 31 -1.41 8.43 -19.92
CA THR A 31 -1.88 7.11 -20.39
C THR A 31 -1.03 5.97 -19.83
N THR A 32 0.05 6.31 -19.14
CA THR A 32 0.99 5.41 -18.46
C THR A 32 1.14 5.82 -17.00
N PHE A 33 1.95 5.10 -16.23
CA PHE A 33 2.12 5.37 -14.81
C PHE A 33 3.25 6.35 -14.55
N ARG A 34 3.08 7.16 -13.50
CA ARG A 34 4.18 7.90 -12.88
C ARG A 34 4.43 7.33 -11.50
N LEU A 35 5.63 6.82 -11.27
CA LEU A 35 6.06 6.29 -9.99
C LEU A 35 6.95 7.32 -9.30
N THR A 36 6.73 7.55 -8.00
CA THR A 36 7.54 8.49 -7.19
C THR A 36 7.97 7.86 -5.88
N SER A 37 9.24 8.01 -5.49
CA SER A 37 9.79 7.46 -4.24
C SER A 37 11.04 8.21 -3.78
N PHE A 38 11.34 8.21 -2.49
CA PHE A 38 12.65 8.60 -1.95
C PHE A 38 13.74 7.56 -2.23
N ASP A 39 13.36 6.32 -2.54
CA ASP A 39 14.28 5.24 -2.86
C ASP A 39 14.64 5.28 -4.34
N LYS A 40 15.80 5.87 -4.66
CA LYS A 40 16.30 5.96 -6.03
C LYS A 40 16.40 4.61 -6.71
N ARG A 41 16.80 3.55 -5.98
CA ARG A 41 17.00 2.21 -6.55
C ARG A 41 15.68 1.62 -7.02
N ALA A 42 14.60 1.87 -6.28
CA ALA A 42 13.26 1.44 -6.68
C ALA A 42 12.79 2.14 -7.96
N ILE A 43 13.11 3.42 -8.14
CA ILE A 43 12.75 4.18 -9.34
C ILE A 43 13.64 3.82 -10.54
N GLU A 44 14.93 3.57 -10.32
CA GLU A 44 15.84 3.06 -11.36
C GLU A 44 15.39 1.68 -11.87
N ALA A 45 15.09 0.74 -10.96
CA ALA A 45 14.55 -0.58 -11.32
C ALA A 45 13.21 -0.48 -12.06
N ALA A 46 12.33 0.43 -11.63
CA ALA A 46 11.06 0.66 -12.32
C ALA A 46 11.26 1.25 -13.73
N ALA A 47 12.24 2.14 -13.92
CA ALA A 47 12.58 2.69 -15.22
C ALA A 47 13.17 1.64 -16.17
N GLU A 48 13.95 0.70 -15.63
CA GLU A 48 14.47 -0.44 -16.40
C GLU A 48 13.34 -1.40 -16.80
N LEU A 49 12.48 -1.79 -15.85
CA LEU A 49 11.45 -2.81 -16.05
C LEU A 49 10.27 -2.30 -16.90
N TYR A 50 9.78 -1.10 -16.63
CA TYR A 50 8.58 -0.53 -17.27
C TYR A 50 8.89 0.53 -18.32
N GLY A 51 10.18 0.74 -18.59
CA GLY A 51 10.70 1.80 -19.45
C GLY A 51 10.58 3.19 -18.83
N GLY A 52 11.26 4.16 -19.42
CA GLY A 52 11.28 5.55 -18.96
C GLY A 52 12.68 5.97 -18.50
N LYS A 53 12.74 7.06 -17.73
CA LYS A 53 14.00 7.56 -17.15
C LYS A 53 13.77 7.93 -15.69
N CYS A 54 14.64 7.47 -14.81
CA CYS A 54 14.69 7.95 -13.43
C CYS A 54 15.20 9.39 -13.39
N LEU A 55 14.37 10.31 -12.90
CA LEU A 55 14.68 11.73 -12.78
C LEU A 55 14.42 12.19 -11.33
N PRO A 56 15.13 13.22 -10.83
CA PRO A 56 14.71 13.88 -9.61
C PRO A 56 13.35 14.57 -9.81
N CYS A 57 12.47 14.50 -8.82
CA CYS A 57 11.19 15.19 -8.84
C CYS A 57 11.40 16.71 -8.89
N THR A 58 10.68 17.39 -9.77
CA THR A 58 10.77 18.85 -9.92
C THR A 58 9.77 19.61 -9.07
N SER A 59 8.71 18.95 -8.60
CA SER A 59 7.65 19.62 -7.85
C SER A 59 8.02 19.78 -6.38
N ARG A 60 7.77 20.97 -5.82
CA ARG A 60 8.09 21.31 -4.41
C ARG A 60 7.51 20.31 -3.40
N ASP A 61 6.32 19.77 -3.68
CA ASP A 61 5.65 18.78 -2.84
C ASP A 61 6.34 17.41 -2.81
N LEU A 62 7.35 17.19 -3.67
CA LEU A 62 8.09 15.95 -3.83
C LEU A 62 9.60 16.18 -3.80
N GLU A 63 10.05 17.25 -3.15
CA GLU A 63 11.47 17.54 -2.97
C GLU A 63 12.21 16.35 -2.34
N GLY A 64 13.38 16.00 -2.88
CA GLY A 64 14.17 14.85 -2.45
C GLY A 64 13.71 13.49 -2.97
N GLN A 65 12.59 13.41 -3.70
CA GLN A 65 12.13 12.18 -4.34
C GLN A 65 12.64 12.04 -5.77
N PHE A 66 12.64 10.81 -6.25
CA PHE A 66 12.87 10.43 -7.64
C PHE A 66 11.56 10.00 -8.28
N GLU A 67 11.48 10.17 -9.59
CA GLU A 67 10.33 9.81 -10.39
C GLU A 67 10.72 9.08 -11.67
N VAL A 68 9.79 8.26 -12.15
CA VAL A 68 9.80 7.75 -13.52
C VAL A 68 8.38 7.83 -14.08
N ILE A 69 8.25 8.36 -15.29
CA ILE A 69 7.05 8.18 -16.11
C ILE A 69 7.33 6.97 -16.99
N THR A 70 6.55 5.91 -16.82
CA THR A 70 6.75 4.63 -17.48
C THR A 70 6.31 4.69 -18.94
N SER A 71 6.86 3.77 -19.76
CA SER A 71 6.32 3.50 -21.09
C SER A 71 5.16 2.49 -21.05
N ALA A 72 5.12 1.65 -20.01
CA ALA A 72 4.06 0.68 -19.81
C ALA A 72 2.77 1.33 -19.26
N SER A 73 1.62 0.94 -19.82
CA SER A 73 0.27 1.27 -19.32
C SER A 73 -0.33 0.16 -18.45
N GLU A 74 0.42 -0.93 -18.24
CA GLU A 74 0.05 -2.07 -17.40
C GLU A 74 1.26 -2.50 -16.56
N MET A 75 1.05 -2.92 -15.31
CA MET A 75 2.10 -3.49 -14.47
C MET A 75 1.57 -4.59 -13.54
N PRO A 76 2.37 -5.63 -13.23
CA PRO A 76 2.04 -6.61 -12.21
C PRO A 76 1.91 -5.96 -10.83
N ILE A 77 0.86 -6.32 -10.12
CA ILE A 77 0.62 -5.92 -8.74
C ILE A 77 0.20 -7.12 -7.90
N MET A 78 0.47 -7.04 -6.62
CA MET A 78 -0.11 -7.93 -5.62
C MET A 78 -0.91 -7.11 -4.62
N ALA A 79 -2.04 -7.64 -4.15
CA ALA A 79 -2.79 -7.00 -3.07
C ALA A 79 -1.98 -7.06 -1.77
N SER A 80 -1.89 -5.94 -1.06
CA SER A 80 -1.29 -5.95 0.27
C SER A 80 -2.28 -6.45 1.34
N ALA A 81 -1.77 -6.77 2.52
CA ALA A 81 -2.61 -7.09 3.67
C ALA A 81 -3.30 -5.86 4.29
N LEU A 82 -2.93 -4.64 3.86
CA LEU A 82 -3.57 -3.41 4.35
C LEU A 82 -4.91 -3.20 3.66
N ASP A 83 -5.85 -2.63 4.39
CA ASP A 83 -7.14 -2.26 3.82
C ASP A 83 -7.00 -1.05 2.89
N PRO A 84 -7.71 -1.04 1.75
CA PRO A 84 -7.87 0.16 0.95
C PRO A 84 -8.66 1.20 1.73
N SER A 85 -8.46 2.49 1.41
CA SER A 85 -9.24 3.56 2.03
C SER A 85 -9.93 4.42 0.98
N GLN A 86 -11.15 4.88 1.31
CA GLN A 86 -11.95 5.74 0.47
C GLN A 86 -12.67 6.79 1.31
N TYR A 87 -12.49 8.06 0.95
CA TYR A 87 -13.12 9.19 1.62
C TYR A 87 -13.43 10.31 0.62
N MET A 88 -14.42 11.13 0.92
CA MET A 88 -14.60 12.44 0.28
C MET A 88 -13.76 13.47 1.03
N GLU A 89 -12.74 14.04 0.38
CA GLU A 89 -11.75 14.89 1.04
C GLU A 89 -11.65 16.27 0.41
N MET A 90 -11.59 17.31 1.25
CA MET A 90 -11.23 18.67 0.84
C MET A 90 -9.84 18.99 1.39
N TRP A 91 -8.88 19.19 0.49
CA TRP A 91 -7.50 19.55 0.84
C TRP A 91 -7.21 21.02 0.53
N SER A 92 -6.48 21.67 1.42
CA SER A 92 -5.89 22.99 1.20
C SER A 92 -4.36 22.93 1.38
N GLY A 93 -3.66 24.06 1.20
CA GLY A 93 -2.24 24.14 1.54
C GLY A 93 -1.92 23.86 3.01
N GLY A 94 -2.90 24.04 3.91
CA GLY A 94 -2.80 23.73 5.33
C GLY A 94 -3.22 22.30 5.72
N GLY A 95 -3.46 21.42 4.73
CA GLY A 95 -3.81 20.02 4.97
C GLY A 95 -5.29 19.69 4.74
N CYS A 96 -5.72 18.54 5.25
CA CYS A 96 -7.06 18.00 5.08
C CYS A 96 -8.07 18.82 5.90
N GLN A 97 -8.90 19.60 5.22
CA GLN A 97 -9.91 20.47 5.85
C GLN A 97 -11.20 19.70 6.17
N ARG A 98 -11.51 18.67 5.38
CA ARG A 98 -12.69 17.83 5.55
C ARG A 98 -12.36 16.40 5.13
N ARG A 99 -12.86 15.43 5.88
CA ARG A 99 -12.85 14.02 5.50
C ARG A 99 -14.19 13.38 5.82
N CYS A 100 -14.93 13.02 4.78
CA CYS A 100 -16.25 12.42 4.89
C CYS A 100 -16.26 10.95 4.47
N ASP A 101 -17.07 10.13 5.13
CA ASP A 101 -17.45 8.77 4.70
C ASP A 101 -18.80 8.72 3.95
N GLY A 102 -19.44 9.87 3.76
CA GLY A 102 -20.77 10.01 3.15
C GLY A 102 -21.90 10.23 4.16
N GLN A 103 -21.65 9.99 5.44
CA GLN A 103 -22.61 10.24 6.53
C GLN A 103 -22.01 11.16 7.60
N THR A 104 -20.75 10.98 7.94
CA THR A 104 -20.03 11.68 9.00
C THR A 104 -18.76 12.33 8.47
N GLU A 105 -18.46 13.54 8.96
CA GLU A 105 -17.18 14.22 8.80
C GLU A 105 -16.26 13.80 9.94
N LEU A 106 -15.22 13.04 9.61
CA LEU A 106 -14.40 12.28 10.56
C LEU A 106 -13.40 13.15 11.36
N LEU A 107 -13.13 14.39 10.94
CA LEU A 107 -12.22 15.28 11.69
C LEU A 107 -12.93 15.98 12.85
N SER A 108 -14.20 16.35 12.67
CA SER A 108 -15.01 17.07 13.65
C SER A 108 -16.12 16.24 14.29
N GLY A 109 -16.44 15.06 13.74
CA GLY A 109 -17.53 14.19 14.19
C GLY A 109 -18.94 14.68 13.82
N LYS A 110 -19.04 15.72 12.98
CA LYS A 110 -20.32 16.31 12.56
C LYS A 110 -20.92 15.54 11.37
N PRO A 111 -22.21 15.76 11.02
CA PRO A 111 -22.76 15.23 9.78
C PRO A 111 -21.91 15.62 8.58
N CYS A 112 -21.80 14.71 7.61
CA CYS A 112 -21.02 14.96 6.41
C CYS A 112 -21.59 16.15 5.61
N MET A 113 -20.70 17.04 5.20
CA MET A 113 -21.03 18.27 4.44
C MET A 113 -20.56 18.22 2.98
N CYS A 114 -20.01 17.09 2.54
CA CYS A 114 -19.58 16.92 1.15
C CYS A 114 -20.77 16.54 0.28
N ASP A 115 -21.00 17.31 -0.77
CA ASP A 115 -21.93 16.99 -1.84
C ASP A 115 -21.17 16.25 -2.97
N PRO A 116 -21.62 15.07 -3.42
CA PRO A 116 -21.04 14.38 -4.57
C PRO A 116 -20.94 15.21 -5.86
N GLU A 117 -21.82 16.20 -6.03
CA GLU A 117 -21.83 17.08 -7.21
C GLU A 117 -20.91 18.31 -7.03
N ASP A 118 -20.50 18.62 -5.80
CA ASP A 118 -19.55 19.69 -5.52
C ASP A 118 -18.11 19.23 -5.74
N VAL A 119 -17.39 19.98 -6.57
CA VAL A 119 -15.98 19.75 -6.89
C VAL A 119 -15.03 20.03 -5.72
N SER A 120 -15.51 20.66 -4.64
CA SER A 120 -14.70 20.99 -3.46
C SER A 120 -14.24 19.76 -2.68
N CYS A 121 -15.11 18.75 -2.55
CA CYS A 121 -14.79 17.46 -1.93
C CYS A 121 -14.48 16.42 -3.02
N LYS A 122 -13.25 15.95 -3.07
CA LYS A 122 -12.84 14.92 -4.04
C LYS A 122 -13.01 13.54 -3.43
N VAL A 123 -13.71 12.65 -4.14
CA VAL A 123 -13.71 11.22 -3.82
C VAL A 123 -12.31 10.70 -4.00
N THR A 124 -11.65 10.30 -2.93
CA THR A 124 -10.25 9.89 -2.93
C THR A 124 -10.15 8.43 -2.53
N THR A 125 -9.67 7.60 -3.45
CA THR A 125 -9.43 6.17 -3.21
C THR A 125 -7.93 5.92 -3.16
N ARG A 126 -7.47 5.22 -2.11
CA ARG A 126 -6.08 4.83 -1.92
C ARG A 126 -5.99 3.32 -1.81
N LEU A 127 -5.26 2.71 -2.73
CA LEU A 127 -4.99 1.27 -2.70
C LEU A 127 -3.53 1.02 -2.31
N PRO A 128 -3.28 0.26 -1.24
CA PRO A 128 -1.95 -0.22 -0.91
C PRO A 128 -1.67 -1.52 -1.67
N VAL A 129 -0.79 -1.45 -2.66
CA VAL A 129 -0.37 -2.60 -3.49
C VAL A 129 1.10 -2.92 -3.27
N ILE A 130 1.53 -4.11 -3.69
CA ILE A 130 2.93 -4.50 -3.74
C ILE A 130 3.31 -4.62 -5.22
N LEU A 131 4.49 -4.08 -5.58
CA LEU A 131 5.09 -4.26 -6.91
C LEU A 131 6.16 -5.35 -6.78
N PRO A 132 5.87 -6.60 -7.16
CA PRO A 132 6.69 -7.76 -6.80
C PRO A 132 8.11 -7.72 -7.35
N ASP A 133 8.27 -7.12 -8.53
CA ASP A 133 9.53 -7.09 -9.27
C ASP A 133 10.38 -5.84 -8.99
N LEU A 134 9.96 -4.98 -8.04
CA LEU A 134 10.72 -3.80 -7.64
C LEU A 134 11.40 -4.00 -6.29
N PRO A 135 12.62 -3.46 -6.08
CA PRO A 135 13.27 -3.53 -4.80
C PRO A 135 12.53 -2.67 -3.76
N GLY A 136 12.49 -3.17 -2.53
CA GLY A 136 11.93 -2.47 -1.38
C GLY A 136 10.86 -3.29 -0.66
N LEU A 137 11.04 -3.47 0.65
CA LEU A 137 10.03 -4.13 1.48
C LEU A 137 8.99 -3.10 1.95
N GLY A 138 7.79 -3.18 1.40
CA GLY A 138 6.67 -2.34 1.79
C GLY A 138 5.59 -2.24 0.72
N VAL A 139 4.76 -1.20 0.81
CA VAL A 139 3.64 -0.98 -0.11
C VAL A 139 3.88 0.22 -1.02
N TRP A 140 3.36 0.13 -2.23
CA TRP A 140 3.17 1.24 -3.13
C TRP A 140 1.72 1.72 -3.02
N ARG A 141 1.53 3.04 -2.93
CA ARG A 141 0.19 3.62 -2.81
C ARG A 141 -0.29 4.16 -4.15
N LEU A 142 -1.31 3.53 -4.72
CA LEU A 142 -2.09 4.12 -5.81
C LEU A 142 -3.10 5.09 -5.21
N GLU A 143 -3.16 6.32 -5.72
CA GLU A 143 -4.15 7.32 -5.32
C GLU A 143 -4.90 7.84 -6.54
N THR A 144 -6.23 7.83 -6.48
CA THR A 144 -7.11 8.34 -7.55
C THR A 144 -8.25 9.17 -6.98
N HIS A 145 -8.66 10.17 -7.75
CA HIS A 145 -9.79 11.04 -7.44
C HIS A 145 -11.01 10.83 -8.36
N GLY A 146 -11.00 9.77 -9.17
CA GLY A 146 -12.04 9.51 -10.16
C GLY A 146 -13.19 8.69 -9.59
N TRP A 147 -14.44 9.13 -9.82
CA TRP A 147 -15.65 8.41 -9.41
C TRP A 147 -15.71 6.96 -9.93
N ASN A 148 -15.43 6.73 -11.22
CA ASN A 148 -15.43 5.37 -11.79
C ASN A 148 -14.38 4.46 -11.13
N ALA A 149 -13.22 5.03 -10.79
CA ALA A 149 -12.19 4.27 -10.11
C ALA A 149 -12.62 3.95 -8.66
N ALA A 150 -13.26 4.90 -7.98
CA ALA A 150 -13.77 4.72 -6.64
C ALA A 150 -14.81 3.58 -6.55
N THR A 151 -15.66 3.41 -7.57
CA THR A 151 -16.68 2.34 -7.59
C THR A 151 -16.12 0.95 -7.89
N GLU A 152 -15.03 0.84 -8.67
CA GLU A 152 -14.54 -0.45 -9.17
C GLU A 152 -13.31 -0.98 -8.41
N LEU A 153 -12.41 -0.08 -8.01
CA LEU A 153 -11.08 -0.46 -7.53
C LEU A 153 -11.10 -1.21 -6.21
N VAL A 154 -11.90 -0.75 -5.24
CA VAL A 154 -11.91 -1.34 -3.88
C VAL A 154 -12.35 -2.80 -3.94
N GLN A 155 -13.46 -3.08 -4.64
CA GLN A 155 -13.96 -4.45 -4.78
C GLN A 155 -13.00 -5.34 -5.58
N SER A 156 -12.37 -4.80 -6.63
CA SER A 156 -11.37 -5.53 -7.41
C SER A 156 -10.13 -5.88 -6.57
N PHE A 157 -9.70 -4.95 -5.72
CA PHE A 157 -8.59 -5.15 -4.78
C PHE A 157 -8.94 -6.23 -3.74
N GLU A 158 -10.14 -6.18 -3.15
CA GLU A 158 -10.60 -7.18 -2.18
C GLU A 158 -10.71 -8.58 -2.81
N LEU A 159 -11.20 -8.67 -4.04
CA LEU A 159 -11.22 -9.91 -4.78
C LEU A 159 -9.79 -10.44 -5.00
N LEU A 160 -8.87 -9.60 -5.46
CA LEU A 160 -7.45 -9.98 -5.63
C LEU A 160 -6.84 -10.45 -4.30
N ARG A 161 -7.14 -9.76 -3.20
CA ARG A 161 -6.69 -10.11 -1.85
C ARG A 161 -7.22 -11.46 -1.41
N SER A 162 -8.51 -11.75 -1.65
CA SER A 162 -9.13 -13.03 -1.30
C SER A 162 -8.51 -14.23 -2.03
N LEU A 163 -7.95 -14.00 -3.22
CA LEU A 163 -7.27 -15.03 -4.02
C LEU A 163 -5.84 -15.30 -3.55
N SER A 164 -5.26 -14.45 -2.71
CA SER A 164 -3.86 -14.53 -2.23
C SER A 164 -3.66 -15.54 -1.09
N GLY A 165 -4.46 -16.61 -1.08
CA GLY A 165 -4.83 -17.41 0.10
C GLY A 165 -3.76 -18.26 0.79
N ARG A 166 -2.56 -18.45 0.22
CA ARG A 166 -1.30 -18.87 0.90
C ARG A 166 -0.23 -19.24 -0.14
N ARG A 167 0.99 -18.73 0.09
CA ARG A 167 2.24 -18.92 -0.67
C ARG A 167 2.34 -18.24 -2.04
N GLU A 168 1.24 -18.00 -2.72
CA GLU A 168 1.21 -17.24 -3.97
C GLU A 168 0.32 -16.01 -3.76
N MET A 169 0.93 -14.84 -3.67
CA MET A 169 0.19 -13.59 -3.77
C MET A 169 -0.43 -13.58 -5.15
N ALA A 170 -1.76 -13.54 -5.26
CA ALA A 170 -2.40 -13.56 -6.56
C ALA A 170 -1.94 -12.32 -7.32
N GLU A 171 -1.26 -12.54 -8.44
CA GLU A 171 -0.79 -11.46 -9.30
C GLU A 171 -1.96 -10.93 -10.11
N GLY A 172 -2.25 -9.65 -9.89
CA GLY A 172 -3.14 -8.86 -10.73
C GLY A 172 -2.31 -7.99 -11.68
N LEU A 173 -2.95 -7.49 -12.73
CA LEU A 173 -2.39 -6.46 -13.60
C LEU A 173 -3.10 -5.15 -13.32
N LEU A 174 -2.37 -4.15 -12.83
CA LEU A 174 -2.86 -2.78 -12.76
C LEU A 174 -2.73 -2.16 -14.15
N ALA A 175 -3.83 -1.76 -14.76
CA ALA A 175 -3.87 -1.17 -16.09
C ALA A 175 -4.56 0.19 -16.10
N ILE A 176 -4.25 1.03 -17.10
CA ILE A 176 -4.93 2.30 -17.36
C ILE A 176 -5.85 2.14 -18.58
N GLU A 177 -7.16 2.33 -18.38
CA GLU A 177 -8.15 2.32 -19.45
C GLU A 177 -8.60 3.73 -19.82
N GLU A 178 -8.58 4.07 -21.11
CA GLU A 178 -9.24 5.28 -21.60
C GLU A 178 -10.75 5.03 -21.74
N ARG A 179 -11.55 5.77 -20.98
CA ARG A 179 -13.00 5.78 -21.09
C ARG A 179 -13.51 7.13 -21.58
N LYS A 180 -14.65 7.09 -22.27
CA LYS A 180 -15.32 8.29 -22.80
C LYS A 180 -16.67 8.44 -22.11
N SER A 181 -17.00 9.67 -21.71
CA SER A 181 -18.35 10.03 -21.29
C SER A 181 -18.81 11.27 -22.05
N LYS A 182 -20.09 11.32 -22.39
CA LYS A 182 -20.74 12.49 -23.00
C LYS A 182 -21.61 13.14 -21.95
N LYS A 183 -21.30 14.38 -21.58
CA LYS A 183 -22.14 15.22 -20.71
C LYS A 183 -22.29 16.58 -21.38
N ASP A 184 -23.52 17.08 -21.46
CA ASP A 184 -23.85 18.38 -22.08
C ASP A 184 -23.29 18.56 -23.50
N GLY A 185 -23.36 17.50 -24.31
CA GLY A 185 -22.83 17.49 -25.69
C GLY A 185 -21.30 17.45 -25.81
N LYS A 186 -20.55 17.53 -24.70
CA LYS A 186 -19.09 17.46 -24.68
C LYS A 186 -18.63 16.03 -24.39
N THR A 187 -17.74 15.51 -25.24
CA THR A 187 -17.10 14.20 -25.01
C THR A 187 -15.84 14.40 -24.18
N ASN A 188 -15.86 13.89 -22.95
CA ASN A 188 -14.72 13.91 -22.05
C ASN A 188 -14.04 12.53 -22.06
N ARG A 189 -12.70 12.53 -22.13
CA ARG A 189 -11.86 11.33 -22.01
C ARG A 189 -11.24 11.27 -20.63
N PHE A 190 -11.29 10.11 -20.00
CA PHE A 190 -10.78 9.86 -18.65
C PHE A 190 -9.90 8.63 -18.64
N MET A 191 -8.85 8.68 -17.83
CA MET A 191 -7.94 7.56 -17.60
C MET A 191 -8.38 6.92 -16.29
N VAL A 192 -8.84 5.66 -16.37
CA VAL A 192 -9.38 4.92 -15.23
C VAL A 192 -8.41 3.79 -14.91
N PRO A 193 -7.84 3.75 -13.70
CA PRO A 193 -7.07 2.60 -13.25
C PRO A 193 -8.02 1.41 -13.01
N VAL A 194 -7.64 0.24 -13.48
CA VAL A 194 -8.38 -1.01 -13.29
C VAL A 194 -7.43 -2.12 -12.84
N ILE A 195 -7.96 -3.07 -12.08
CA ILE A 195 -7.23 -4.30 -11.72
C ILE A 195 -7.80 -5.42 -12.57
N ARG A 196 -6.94 -6.03 -13.38
CA ARG A 196 -7.23 -7.23 -14.18
C ARG A 196 -6.57 -8.44 -13.55
N ILE A 197 -7.03 -9.63 -13.92
CA ILE A 197 -6.40 -10.89 -13.53
C ILE A 197 -6.01 -11.62 -14.81
N SER A 198 -4.79 -12.15 -14.86
CA SER A 198 -4.25 -12.85 -16.04
C SER A 198 -4.85 -14.25 -16.24
N HIS A 199 -5.52 -14.78 -15.22
CA HIS A 199 -6.10 -16.11 -15.20
C HIS A 199 -7.64 -16.05 -15.24
N THR A 200 -8.25 -17.06 -15.83
CA THR A 200 -9.71 -17.22 -15.76
C THR A 200 -10.15 -17.53 -14.32
N PRO A 201 -11.36 -17.13 -13.89
CA PRO A 201 -11.87 -17.49 -12.57
C PRO A 201 -11.85 -19.00 -12.29
N ARG A 202 -12.12 -19.82 -13.32
CA ARG A 202 -12.04 -21.28 -13.22
C ARG A 202 -10.61 -21.78 -12.96
N ALA A 203 -9.62 -21.19 -13.64
CA ALA A 203 -8.22 -21.54 -13.42
C ALA A 203 -7.78 -21.16 -11.99
N LEU A 204 -8.17 -19.98 -11.49
CA LEU A 204 -7.84 -19.53 -10.14
C LEU A 204 -8.42 -20.45 -9.05
N LEU A 205 -9.66 -20.93 -9.23
CA LEU A 205 -10.28 -21.88 -8.31
C LEU A 205 -9.59 -23.26 -8.36
N ALA A 206 -9.14 -23.69 -9.54
CA ALA A 206 -8.38 -24.92 -9.69
C ALA A 206 -6.99 -24.83 -9.02
N MET A 207 -6.34 -23.66 -9.05
CA MET A 207 -5.05 -23.44 -8.39
C MET A 207 -5.16 -23.46 -6.86
N GLN A 208 -6.26 -22.94 -6.29
CA GLN A 208 -6.52 -22.98 -4.84
C GLN A 208 -6.75 -24.38 -4.29
N THR A 209 -7.15 -25.33 -5.13
CA THR A 209 -7.43 -26.72 -4.75
C THR A 209 -6.26 -27.65 -5.01
N ALA A 210 -5.19 -27.17 -5.66
CA ALA A 210 -4.00 -27.97 -5.88
C ALA A 210 -3.35 -28.33 -4.54
N PRO A 211 -3.15 -29.62 -4.23
CA PRO A 211 -2.50 -30.02 -2.99
C PRO A 211 -1.10 -29.43 -2.95
N SER A 212 -0.76 -28.75 -1.85
CA SER A 212 0.61 -28.32 -1.60
C SER A 212 1.51 -29.56 -1.68
N LEU A 213 2.50 -29.55 -2.57
CA LEU A 213 3.53 -30.58 -2.61
C LEU A 213 4.04 -30.82 -1.18
N PRO A 214 4.05 -32.07 -0.68
CA PRO A 214 4.62 -32.35 0.63
C PRO A 214 6.06 -31.85 0.60
N ALA A 215 6.42 -31.00 1.57
CA ALA A 215 7.79 -30.58 1.75
C ALA A 215 8.64 -31.84 1.79
N SER A 216 9.51 -32.04 0.80
CA SER A 216 10.46 -33.14 0.86
C SER A 216 11.30 -32.88 2.11
N SER A 217 11.08 -33.67 3.15
CA SER A 217 12.04 -33.80 4.23
C SER A 217 13.29 -34.41 3.62
N GLY A 218 14.13 -33.56 3.04
CA GLY A 218 15.48 -33.90 2.65
C GLY A 218 16.21 -34.29 3.93
N ALA A 219 16.21 -35.58 4.23
CA ALA A 219 17.16 -36.17 5.16
C ALA A 219 18.55 -35.87 4.59
N LEU A 220 19.26 -34.95 5.24
CA LEU A 220 20.69 -34.78 5.02
C LEU A 220 21.35 -36.13 5.30
N PRO A 221 22.18 -36.69 4.38
CA PRO A 221 22.99 -37.84 4.70
C PRO A 221 23.93 -37.47 5.87
N GLY A 222 23.92 -38.33 6.90
CA GLY A 222 24.62 -38.12 8.15
C GLY A 222 26.11 -37.85 7.91
N HIS A 223 26.57 -36.68 8.36
CA HIS A 223 27.98 -36.41 8.50
C HIS A 223 28.41 -36.94 9.87
N GLU A 224 29.39 -37.84 9.85
CA GLU A 224 29.98 -38.48 11.02
C GLU A 224 30.39 -37.46 12.09
N THR A 225 30.04 -37.80 13.33
CA THR A 225 30.46 -37.14 14.56
C THR A 225 31.98 -37.18 14.70
N SER A 226 32.64 -36.03 14.66
CA SER A 226 33.93 -35.84 15.31
C SER A 226 33.79 -34.77 16.38
N SER A 227 33.94 -35.21 17.63
CA SER A 227 33.79 -34.44 18.84
C SER A 227 34.94 -33.46 19.03
N HIS A 228 34.73 -32.19 18.68
CA HIS A 228 35.52 -31.09 19.26
C HIS A 228 34.75 -30.48 20.42
N VAL A 229 35.22 -30.81 21.63
CA VAL A 229 34.73 -30.29 22.90
C VAL A 229 35.01 -28.79 23.00
N LEU A 230 34.01 -27.96 22.76
CA LEU A 230 33.99 -26.57 23.24
C LEU A 230 33.51 -26.58 24.69
N LYS A 231 34.43 -26.25 25.61
CA LYS A 231 34.15 -26.07 27.04
C LYS A 231 33.13 -24.95 27.24
N GLN A 232 31.95 -25.28 27.76
CA GLN A 232 31.05 -24.32 28.38
C GLN A 232 31.49 -24.05 29.83
N PRO A 233 31.44 -22.80 30.33
CA PRO A 233 31.57 -22.54 31.75
C PRO A 233 30.27 -22.92 32.51
N ASN A 234 30.51 -23.65 33.60
CA ASN A 234 29.61 -24.30 34.55
C ASN A 234 28.66 -23.34 35.31
N PRO A 235 27.37 -23.69 35.50
CA PRO A 235 26.52 -23.08 36.53
C PRO A 235 26.26 -24.04 37.70
N ARG A 236 26.80 -23.72 38.87
CA ARG A 236 26.36 -24.18 40.20
C ARG A 236 26.46 -22.94 41.11
N GLY A 237 25.50 -22.51 41.92
CA GLY A 237 24.16 -22.94 42.28
C GLY A 237 23.71 -22.06 43.46
N ALA A 238 22.42 -21.75 43.60
CA ALA A 238 21.74 -21.29 44.82
C ALA A 238 20.24 -21.23 44.50
N VAL A 239 19.47 -22.27 44.82
CA VAL A 239 18.66 -22.46 46.03
C VAL A 239 17.37 -21.63 46.05
N PHE A 240 16.27 -22.39 46.08
CA PHE A 240 14.84 -22.11 46.29
C PHE A 240 14.51 -21.21 47.51
N VAL A 241 13.40 -20.44 47.45
CA VAL A 241 12.19 -20.55 48.32
C VAL A 241 11.36 -19.23 48.42
N LEU A 242 10.06 -19.37 48.05
CA LEU A 242 8.76 -18.82 48.53
C LEU A 242 8.45 -17.30 48.72
N LEU A 243 7.30 -16.93 48.10
CA LEU A 243 6.14 -16.08 48.53
C LEU A 243 6.38 -14.72 49.21
N GLN A 244 5.77 -13.64 48.69
CA GLN A 244 4.43 -13.16 49.10
C GLN A 244 4.18 -11.72 48.57
N GLU A 245 2.90 -11.48 48.27
CA GLU A 245 2.18 -10.24 47.96
C GLU A 245 2.84 -8.90 48.30
N MET A 246 2.91 -7.99 47.30
CA MET A 246 2.85 -6.55 47.55
C MET A 246 2.05 -5.84 46.44
N SER A 247 0.94 -5.25 46.87
CA SER A 247 0.08 -4.28 46.21
C SER A 247 0.86 -3.17 45.49
N LEU A 248 0.56 -2.93 44.20
CA LEU A 248 0.95 -1.71 43.50
C LEU A 248 -0.25 -0.72 43.43
N PRO A 249 -0.06 0.56 43.75
CA PRO A 249 -1.12 1.58 43.77
C PRO A 249 -1.53 2.00 42.35
N PRO A 250 -2.73 2.62 42.18
CA PRO A 250 -3.24 3.02 40.87
C PRO A 250 -2.42 4.19 40.30
N TYR A 251 -2.05 4.07 39.02
CA TYR A 251 -1.36 5.12 38.26
C TYR A 251 -2.38 6.14 37.72
N GLU A 252 -2.36 7.36 38.28
CA GLU A 252 -3.14 8.50 37.83
C GLU A 252 -2.57 9.14 36.55
N ASN A 253 -3.48 9.66 35.73
CA ASN A 253 -3.27 10.33 34.45
C ASN A 253 -2.33 11.54 34.52
N GLY A 254 -1.46 11.69 33.52
CA GLY A 254 -0.67 12.90 33.30
C GLY A 254 -0.33 13.11 31.82
N HIS A 255 -1.05 14.02 31.18
CA HIS A 255 -0.82 14.51 29.82
C HIS A 255 0.62 14.96 29.56
N LYS A 256 1.13 14.66 28.35
CA LYS A 256 1.95 15.57 27.52
C LYS A 256 2.07 15.00 26.10
N ALA A 257 1.29 15.56 25.17
CA ALA A 257 1.50 15.36 23.74
C ALA A 257 2.66 16.28 23.29
N MET A 258 3.73 15.69 22.76
CA MET A 258 4.75 16.42 22.00
C MET A 258 4.38 16.38 20.52
N TYR A 259 4.20 17.56 19.94
CA TYR A 259 4.25 17.80 18.50
C TYR A 259 5.71 17.69 18.03
N TYR A 260 5.94 17.11 16.86
CA TYR A 260 7.17 17.30 16.09
C TYR A 260 6.79 17.83 14.71
N ASP A 261 7.54 18.87 14.32
CA ASP A 261 7.49 19.65 13.08
C ASP A 261 7.70 18.84 11.79
#